data_AF-A0A382M7Z0-F1
#
_entry.id   AF-A0A382M7Z0-F1
#
_cell.length_a   1.000
_cell.length_b   1.000
_cell.length_c   1.000
_cell.angle_alpha   90.00
_cell.angle_beta   90.00
_cell.angle_gamma   90.00
#
_symmetry.space_group_name_H-M   'P 1'
#
loop_
_entity.id
_entity.type
_entity.pdbx_description
1 polymer ?
#
loop_
_entity_poly.entity_id
_entity_poly.type
_entity_poly.pdbx_seq_one_letter_code
_entity_poly.pdbx_strand_id
1 'polypeptide(L)'
;MRKLLLLFVLVLAENLAQADSVPELGLNYEKFTLDNGLRVVVHEDRKAPIVAVCIWYHVGTKNELADKTGFAHLFEHLMFNGSENYDGEWFEPMQQVGATGLNGTTSLDRTNYFQTVPTPALDLVLWLESDRMG
;
A
#
# COMPACT_ATOMS: atom_id res chain seq x y z
N MET A 1 -35.13 28.56 28.96
CA MET A 1 -34.62 27.22 28.59
C MET A 1 -34.58 26.99 27.08
N ARG A 2 -35.69 27.19 26.31
CA ARG A 2 -35.71 27.03 24.84
C ARG A 2 -34.67 27.88 24.07
N LYS A 3 -34.48 29.16 24.43
CA LYS A 3 -33.49 30.04 23.77
C LYS A 3 -32.02 29.63 24.03
N LEU A 4 -31.75 29.00 25.17
CA LEU A 4 -30.40 28.54 25.53
C LEU A 4 -30.07 27.23 24.78
N LEU A 5 -31.06 26.36 24.58
CA LEU A 5 -30.93 25.14 23.78
C LEU A 5 -30.69 25.45 22.30
N LEU A 6 -31.36 26.46 21.75
CA LEU A 6 -31.19 26.92 20.37
C LEU A 6 -29.80 27.52 20.11
N LEU A 7 -29.25 28.27 21.07
CA LEU A 7 -27.89 28.82 20.96
C LEU A 7 -26.83 27.69 20.99
N PHE A 8 -27.04 26.67 21.82
CA PHE A 8 -26.12 25.54 21.94
C PHE A 8 -26.10 24.64 20.69
N VAL A 9 -27.25 24.47 20.03
CA VAL A 9 -27.34 23.73 18.76
C VAL A 9 -26.70 24.52 17.60
N LEU A 10 -26.78 25.85 17.59
CA LEU A 10 -26.15 26.68 16.55
C LEU A 10 -24.61 26.61 16.61
N VAL A 11 -24.03 26.67 17.81
CA VAL A 11 -22.56 26.62 18.01
C VAL A 11 -21.97 25.23 17.66
N LEU A 12 -22.74 24.16 17.85
CA LEU A 12 -22.35 22.81 17.42
C LEU A 12 -22.42 22.63 15.89
N ALA A 13 -23.36 23.30 15.22
CA ALA A 13 -23.48 23.24 13.76
C ALA A 13 -22.36 23.99 13.03
N GLU A 14 -21.90 25.12 13.58
CA GLU A 14 -20.77 25.88 13.01
C GLU A 14 -19.45 25.08 13.07
N ASN A 15 -19.22 24.28 14.12
CA ASN A 15 -18.02 23.43 14.24
C ASN A 15 -18.02 22.22 13.29
N LEU A 16 -19.19 21.73 12.86
CA LEU A 16 -19.29 20.62 11.90
C LEU A 16 -19.10 21.06 10.44
N ALA A 17 -19.33 22.34 10.15
CA ALA A 17 -19.16 22.90 8.81
C ALA A 17 -17.68 23.21 8.48
N GLN A 18 -16.82 23.29 9.50
CA GLN A 18 -15.37 23.42 9.35
C GLN A 18 -14.74 22.04 9.09
N ALA A 19 -15.19 21.34 8.03
CA ALA A 19 -14.38 20.28 7.47
C ALA A 19 -13.17 20.96 6.82
N ASP A 20 -12.04 21.02 7.54
CA ASP A 20 -10.80 21.57 7.02
C ASP A 20 -10.53 20.92 5.65
N SER A 21 -10.60 21.74 4.60
CA SER A 21 -10.26 21.30 3.26
C SER A 21 -8.81 20.85 3.30
N VAL A 22 -8.57 19.55 3.16
CA VAL A 22 -7.21 19.01 3.08
C VAL A 22 -6.49 19.78 1.98
N PRO A 23 -5.38 20.49 2.27
CA PRO A 23 -4.67 21.26 1.28
C PRO A 23 -4.31 20.37 0.09
N GLU A 24 -4.66 20.81 -1.11
CA GLU A 24 -4.30 20.09 -2.33
C GLU A 24 -2.77 20.09 -2.44
N LEU A 25 -2.16 18.91 -2.30
CA LEU A 25 -0.71 18.74 -2.16
C LEU A 25 0.09 19.13 -3.42
N GLY A 26 -0.58 19.54 -4.50
CA GLY A 26 0.06 19.88 -5.78
C GLY A 26 0.81 18.71 -6.43
N LEU A 27 0.51 17.47 -6.02
CA LEU A 27 1.16 16.27 -6.53
C LEU A 27 0.41 15.74 -7.75
N ASN A 28 1.06 15.77 -8.91
CA ASN A 28 0.53 15.15 -10.12
C ASN A 28 0.63 13.63 -10.01
N TYR A 29 -0.47 12.92 -10.21
CA TYR A 29 -0.48 11.47 -10.27
C TYR A 29 -1.56 10.99 -11.25
N GLU A 30 -1.37 9.80 -11.79
CA GLU A 30 -2.36 9.10 -12.60
C GLU A 30 -3.00 7.97 -11.79
N LYS A 31 -4.28 7.71 -12.05
CA LYS A 31 -5.04 6.61 -11.45
C LYS A 31 -5.77 5.85 -12.52
N PHE A 32 -5.63 4.54 -12.50
CA PHE A 32 -6.38 3.63 -13.35
C PHE A 32 -6.60 2.30 -12.64
N THR A 33 -7.47 1.47 -13.20
CA THR A 33 -7.76 0.12 -12.70
C THR A 33 -7.46 -0.86 -13.82
N LEU A 34 -6.70 -1.90 -13.51
CA LEU A 34 -6.40 -3.00 -14.44
C LEU A 34 -7.62 -3.91 -14.60
N ASP A 35 -7.62 -4.75 -15.64
CA ASP A 35 -8.71 -5.69 -15.93
C ASP A 35 -8.97 -6.70 -14.78
N ASN A 36 -7.94 -7.01 -13.99
CA ASN A 36 -8.05 -7.86 -12.80
C ASN A 36 -8.57 -7.11 -11.54
N GLY A 37 -8.92 -5.83 -11.66
CA GLY A 37 -9.44 -5.00 -10.57
C GLY A 37 -8.36 -4.32 -9.71
N LEU A 38 -7.07 -4.52 -9.99
CA LEU A 38 -5.99 -3.85 -9.27
C LEU A 38 -6.03 -2.34 -9.55
N ARG A 39 -6.14 -1.54 -8.47
CA ARG A 39 -6.11 -0.09 -8.54
C ARG A 39 -4.66 0.38 -8.51
N VAL A 40 -4.25 1.10 -9.54
CA VAL A 40 -2.88 1.59 -9.70
C VAL A 40 -2.87 3.10 -9.53
N VAL A 41 -1.88 3.59 -8.79
CA VAL A 41 -1.58 5.01 -8.64
C VAL A 41 -0.13 5.22 -9.06
N VAL A 42 0.10 6.09 -10.04
CA VAL A 42 1.44 6.39 -10.56
C VAL A 42 1.75 7.85 -10.30
N HIS A 43 2.87 8.11 -9.65
CA HIS A 43 3.44 9.45 -9.52
C HIS A 43 4.82 9.44 -10.19
N GLU A 44 5.02 10.31 -11.16
CA GLU A 44 6.29 10.42 -11.88
C GLU A 44 7.06 11.68 -11.45
N ASP A 45 8.25 11.48 -10.89
CA ASP A 45 9.25 12.53 -10.65
C ASP A 45 10.60 12.10 -11.23
N ARG A 46 11.11 12.83 -12.21
CA ARG A 46 12.35 12.51 -12.93
C ARG A 46 13.63 13.05 -12.26
N LYS A 47 13.56 13.54 -11.02
CA LYS A 47 14.74 14.05 -10.29
C LYS A 47 15.75 12.97 -9.92
N ALA A 48 15.34 11.71 -9.80
CA ALA A 48 16.22 10.60 -9.45
C ALA A 48 15.90 9.35 -10.30
N PRO A 49 16.92 8.57 -10.72
CA PRO A 49 16.74 7.38 -11.55
C PRO A 49 16.36 6.15 -10.71
N ILE A 50 15.35 6.29 -9.85
CA ILE A 50 14.85 5.24 -8.96
C ILE A 50 13.32 5.17 -9.05
N VAL A 51 12.76 4.01 -8.74
CA VAL A 51 11.32 3.77 -8.71
C VAL A 51 10.97 3.06 -7.41
N ALA A 52 10.00 3.61 -6.67
CA ALA A 52 9.40 2.96 -5.52
C ALA A 52 8.14 2.22 -5.95
N VAL A 53 8.08 0.92 -5.64
CA VAL A 53 6.93 0.05 -5.93
C VAL A 53 6.33 -0.39 -4.59
N CYS A 54 5.02 -0.30 -4.46
CA CYS A 54 4.28 -0.65 -3.26
C CYS A 54 3.02 -1.44 -3.63
N ILE A 55 2.92 -2.70 -3.20
CA ILE A 55 1.74 -3.54 -3.39
C ILE A 55 0.98 -3.66 -2.07
N TRP A 56 -0.32 -3.35 -2.10
CA TRP A 56 -1.19 -3.30 -0.92
C TRP A 56 -2.35 -4.25 -1.06
N TYR A 57 -2.49 -5.15 -0.09
CA TYR A 57 -3.61 -6.04 0.05
C TYR A 57 -4.53 -5.55 1.17
N HIS A 58 -5.83 -5.43 0.90
CA HIS A 58 -6.83 -5.04 1.90
C HIS A 58 -7.24 -6.23 2.79
N VAL A 59 -6.25 -6.86 3.40
CA VAL A 59 -6.38 -8.00 4.32
C VAL A 59 -5.30 -7.86 5.39
N GLY A 60 -5.63 -8.16 6.64
CA GLY A 60 -4.68 -8.07 7.75
C GLY A 60 -5.08 -8.98 8.91
N THR A 61 -4.49 -8.78 10.08
CA THR A 61 -4.74 -9.65 11.26
C THR A 61 -6.20 -9.63 11.72
N LYS A 62 -6.99 -8.59 11.39
CA LYS A 62 -8.43 -8.55 11.68
C LYS A 62 -9.23 -9.60 10.90
N ASN A 63 -8.67 -10.11 9.80
CA ASN A 63 -9.31 -11.06 8.91
C ASN A 63 -9.00 -12.52 9.27
N GLU A 64 -8.19 -12.75 10.32
CA GLU A 64 -7.82 -14.09 10.78
C GLU A 64 -9.01 -14.81 11.42
N LEU A 65 -8.99 -16.15 11.33
CA LEU A 65 -9.92 -16.98 12.11
C LEU A 65 -9.45 -17.03 13.57
N ALA A 66 -10.39 -17.10 14.51
CA ALA A 66 -10.08 -17.07 15.94
C ALA A 66 -9.14 -18.21 16.40
N ASP A 67 -9.15 -19.34 15.70
CA ASP A 67 -8.29 -20.50 15.93
C ASP A 67 -7.02 -20.53 15.07
N LYS A 68 -6.80 -19.52 14.22
CA LYS A 68 -5.66 -19.42 13.28
C LYS A 68 -5.02 -18.03 13.32
N THR A 69 -4.56 -17.64 14.50
CA THR A 69 -3.94 -16.33 14.71
C THR A 69 -2.50 -16.30 14.21
N GLY A 70 -2.05 -15.13 13.76
CA GLY A 70 -0.72 -14.90 13.19
C GLY A 70 -0.56 -15.34 11.73
N PHE A 71 -1.61 -15.86 11.10
CA PHE A 71 -1.57 -16.35 9.73
C PHE A 71 -1.37 -15.23 8.71
N ALA A 72 -1.94 -14.05 8.93
CA ALA A 72 -1.75 -12.92 8.01
C ALA A 72 -0.26 -12.52 7.95
N HIS A 73 0.40 -12.45 9.12
CA HIS A 73 1.83 -12.16 9.20
C HIS A 73 2.67 -13.35 8.70
N LEU A 74 2.31 -14.60 9.03
CA LEU A 74 3.01 -15.77 8.52
C LEU A 74 3.00 -15.81 6.98
N PHE A 75 1.83 -15.60 6.36
CA PHE A 75 1.73 -15.59 4.90
C PHE A 75 2.49 -14.44 4.27
N GLU A 76 2.61 -13.29 4.95
CA GLU A 76 3.49 -12.22 4.50
C GLU A 76 4.95 -12.69 4.34
N HIS A 77 5.49 -13.42 5.33
CA HIS A 77 6.84 -13.99 5.22
C HIS A 77 6.92 -15.05 4.12
N LEU A 78 5.90 -15.91 3.99
CA LEU A 78 5.91 -16.97 2.99
C LEU A 78 5.86 -16.45 1.55
N MET A 79 5.31 -15.26 1.32
CA MET A 79 5.31 -14.60 0.00
C MET A 79 6.68 -14.06 -0.44
N PHE A 80 7.73 -14.22 0.37
CA PHE A 80 9.13 -14.00 -0.06
C PHE A 80 9.83 -15.27 -0.54
N ASN A 81 9.20 -16.44 -0.39
CA ASN A 81 9.70 -17.69 -0.96
C ASN A 81 9.31 -17.80 -2.44
N GLY A 82 9.66 -18.94 -3.05
CA GLY A 82 9.37 -19.19 -4.46
C GLY A 82 7.88 -19.12 -4.81
N SER A 83 7.62 -18.66 -6.03
CA SER A 83 6.32 -18.51 -6.68
C SER A 83 6.23 -19.42 -7.91
N GLU A 84 5.11 -19.37 -8.65
CA GLU A 84 4.86 -20.29 -9.77
C GLU A 84 5.95 -20.22 -10.86
N ASN A 85 6.47 -19.03 -11.16
CA ASN A 85 7.46 -18.84 -12.21
C ASN A 85 8.86 -18.50 -11.68
N TYR A 86 9.08 -18.51 -10.37
CA TYR A 86 10.38 -18.24 -9.74
C TYR A 86 10.59 -19.07 -8.47
N ASP A 87 11.43 -20.11 -8.53
CA ASP A 87 11.66 -21.02 -7.39
C ASP A 87 12.55 -20.44 -6.28
N GLY A 88 13.24 -19.32 -6.54
CA GLY A 88 14.19 -18.72 -5.60
C GLY A 88 13.54 -17.82 -4.55
N GLU A 89 14.33 -17.37 -3.57
CA GLU A 89 13.87 -16.33 -2.64
C GLU A 89 13.78 -14.98 -3.34
N TRP A 90 12.69 -14.25 -3.09
CA TRP A 90 12.38 -12.96 -3.72
C TRP A 90 13.47 -11.90 -3.51
N PHE A 91 14.17 -11.96 -2.38
CA PHE A 91 15.20 -10.99 -2.01
C PHE A 91 16.47 -11.08 -2.84
N GLU A 92 16.84 -12.26 -3.33
CA GLU A 92 18.08 -12.48 -4.09
C GLU A 92 18.18 -11.59 -5.35
N PRO A 93 17.21 -11.60 -6.28
CA PRO A 93 17.27 -10.76 -7.48
C PRO A 93 17.22 -9.26 -7.13
N MET A 94 16.53 -8.88 -6.04
CA MET A 94 16.47 -7.50 -5.56
C MET A 94 17.83 -7.01 -5.05
N GLN A 95 18.57 -7.84 -4.33
CA GLN A 95 19.93 -7.51 -3.90
C GLN A 95 20.88 -7.35 -5.09
N GLN A 96 20.76 -8.21 -6.11
CA GLN A 96 21.59 -8.15 -7.31
C GLN A 96 21.41 -6.84 -8.11
N VAL A 97 20.21 -6.27 -8.12
CA VAL A 97 19.92 -4.99 -8.79
C VAL A 97 20.12 -3.75 -7.90
N GLY A 98 20.58 -3.93 -6.66
CA GLY A 98 20.81 -2.82 -5.74
C GLY A 98 19.53 -2.19 -5.19
N ALA A 99 18.47 -2.97 -5.01
CA ALA A 99 17.24 -2.52 -4.39
C ALA A 99 17.48 -2.04 -2.93
N THR A 100 16.72 -1.06 -2.49
CA THR A 100 16.77 -0.50 -1.13
C THR A 100 15.36 -0.33 -0.57
N GLY A 101 15.25 -0.15 0.74
CA GLY A 101 13.97 0.09 1.40
C GLY A 101 12.94 -0.99 1.11
N LEU A 102 13.38 -2.26 1.10
CA LEU A 102 12.57 -3.41 0.71
C LEU A 102 12.10 -4.20 1.92
N ASN A 103 10.78 -4.43 2.07
CA ASN A 103 10.20 -5.21 3.16
C ASN A 103 8.71 -5.54 2.93
N GLY A 104 8.14 -6.32 3.86
CA GLY A 104 6.71 -6.52 4.05
C GLY A 104 6.27 -6.01 5.43
N THR A 105 5.01 -5.61 5.56
CA THR A 105 4.41 -5.35 6.87
C THR A 105 2.95 -5.77 6.90
N THR A 106 2.53 -6.34 8.03
CA THR A 106 1.15 -6.71 8.31
C THR A 106 0.59 -5.94 9.50
N SER A 107 -0.63 -5.43 9.36
CA SER A 107 -1.40 -4.75 10.40
C SER A 107 -2.82 -5.31 10.48
N LEU A 108 -3.71 -4.66 11.24
CA LEU A 108 -5.11 -5.05 11.32
C LEU A 108 -5.80 -5.01 9.96
N ASP A 109 -5.58 -3.96 9.17
CA ASP A 109 -6.38 -3.68 7.97
C ASP A 109 -5.67 -3.98 6.63
N ARG A 110 -4.37 -4.30 6.69
CA ARG A 110 -3.56 -4.48 5.47
C ARG A 110 -2.33 -5.35 5.69
N THR A 111 -1.89 -5.92 4.58
CA THR A 111 -0.56 -6.43 4.35
C THR A 111 -0.02 -5.71 3.12
N ASN A 112 1.18 -5.18 3.20
CA ASN A 112 1.80 -4.49 2.08
C ASN A 112 3.26 -4.86 1.95
N TYR A 113 3.76 -4.74 0.73
CA TYR A 113 5.15 -4.96 0.37
C TYR A 113 5.64 -3.77 -0.42
N PHE A 114 6.89 -3.42 -0.24
CA PHE A 114 7.45 -2.21 -0.80
C PHE A 114 8.94 -2.35 -1.02
N GLN A 115 9.45 -1.69 -2.05
CA GLN A 115 10.85 -1.69 -2.43
C GLN A 115 11.15 -0.49 -3.32
N THR A 116 12.40 -0.04 -3.31
CA THR A 116 12.92 0.98 -4.22
C THR A 116 14.03 0.37 -5.08
N VAL A 117 13.90 0.49 -6.39
CA VAL A 117 14.87 -0.07 -7.36
C VAL A 117 15.39 1.01 -8.31
N PRO A 118 16.57 0.83 -8.93
CA PRO A 118 16.99 1.65 -10.07
C PRO A 118 16.00 1.52 -11.24
N THR A 119 15.82 2.58 -12.04
CA THR A 119 14.90 2.56 -13.19
C THR A 119 15.04 1.34 -14.13
N PRO A 120 16.26 0.85 -14.48
CA PRO A 120 16.41 -0.32 -15.34
C PRO A 120 15.88 -1.64 -14.75
N ALA A 121 15.63 -1.69 -13.44
CA ALA A 121 15.11 -2.87 -12.75
C ALA A 121 13.59 -2.83 -12.54
N LEU A 122 12.88 -1.82 -13.11
CA LEU A 122 11.44 -1.69 -12.97
C LEU A 122 10.68 -2.92 -13.50
N ASP A 123 11.07 -3.43 -14.67
CA ASP A 123 10.41 -4.59 -15.27
C ASP A 123 10.60 -5.85 -14.42
N LEU A 124 11.80 -6.05 -13.86
CA LEU A 124 12.09 -7.16 -12.96
C LEU A 124 11.22 -7.12 -11.70
N VAL A 125 11.14 -5.95 -11.04
CA VAL A 125 10.35 -5.84 -9.81
C VAL A 125 8.86 -6.02 -10.09
N LEU A 126 8.33 -5.47 -11.18
CA LEU A 126 6.92 -5.66 -11.55
C LEU A 126 6.62 -7.11 -11.89
N TRP A 127 7.55 -7.81 -12.56
CA TRP A 127 7.41 -9.24 -12.86
C TRP A 127 7.37 -10.09 -11.58
N LEU A 128 8.32 -9.90 -10.66
CA LEU A 128 8.34 -10.63 -9.38
C LEU A 128 7.12 -10.33 -8.50
N GLU A 129 6.67 -9.07 -8.50
CA GLU A 129 5.46 -8.65 -7.78
C GLU A 129 4.19 -9.28 -8.36
N SER A 130 4.11 -9.39 -9.68
CA SER A 130 3.02 -10.06 -10.35
C SER A 130 3.05 -11.56 -10.09
N ASP A 131 4.22 -12.21 -10.18
CA ASP A 131 4.35 -13.66 -10.06
C ASP A 131 3.94 -14.18 -8.69
N ARG A 132 4.34 -13.48 -7.61
CA ARG A 132 3.96 -13.87 -6.25
C ARG A 132 2.50 -13.55 -5.91
N MET A 133 1.81 -12.73 -6.70
CA MET A 133 0.38 -12.44 -6.52
C MET A 133 -0.50 -13.58 -7.04
N GLY A 134 -0.01 -14.32 -8.04
CA GLY A 134 -0.75 -15.37 -8.76
C GLY A 134 -1.40 -14.87 -10.05
#